data_AF-A0A2M9P817-F1
#
_entry.id   AF-A0A2M9P817-F1
#
_cell.length_a   1.000
_cell.length_b   1.000
_cell.length_c   1.000
_cell.angle_alpha   90.00
_cell.angle_beta   90.00
_cell.angle_gamma   90.00
#
_symmetry.space_group_name_H-M   'P 1'
#
loop_
_entity.id
_entity.type
_entity.pdbx_description
1 polymer ?
#
loop_
_entity_poly.entity_id
_entity_poly.type
_entity_poly.pdbx_seq_one_letter_code
_entity_poly.pdbx_strand_id
1 'polypeptide(L)'
;PKAHLFSHVPVFLSATTVDEMRAIAVAVETTAQLAAYKAAVLSWAPEIARADHGPLGALMGYDFHLGEDGPRLIEINTNAGGAFLNAFLARAQRACCAEMDIPATSQSFEDAVIGMFQEEWLRQRGTGAPKCIAIVDDGPLEQYLYPEFVLARQVMAARGIDAVIADAGHLRYDDGHLSVGGKKIDLVYNRVTDFAFKQPQHKALQEAYRDGAVVVTPNPHNHALLADK
;
A
#
# COMPACT_ATOMS: atom_id res chain seq x y z
N PRO A 1 15.35 -17.46 -3.33
CA PRO A 1 15.09 -16.36 -2.36
C PRO A 1 16.24 -15.35 -2.40
N LYS A 2 15.97 -14.04 -2.41
CA LYS A 2 17.04 -13.05 -2.21
C LYS A 2 17.63 -13.25 -0.80
N ALA A 3 18.95 -13.07 -0.67
CA ALA A 3 19.63 -13.22 0.62
C ALA A 3 19.12 -12.17 1.62
N HIS A 4 19.05 -12.52 2.90
CA HIS A 4 18.70 -11.61 4.01
C HIS A 4 17.28 -11.00 4.00
N LEU A 5 16.30 -11.65 3.35
CA LEU A 5 14.88 -11.24 3.45
C LEU A 5 14.27 -11.51 4.83
N PHE A 6 14.74 -12.54 5.54
CA PHE A 6 14.18 -12.97 6.81
C PHE A 6 15.28 -13.25 7.82
N SER A 7 15.01 -12.94 9.09
CA SER A 7 15.81 -13.41 10.21
C SER A 7 15.54 -14.91 10.46
N HIS A 8 16.56 -15.64 10.89
CA HIS A 8 16.40 -17.02 11.37
C HIS A 8 15.91 -17.10 12.82
N VAL A 9 15.79 -15.96 13.50
CA VAL A 9 15.38 -15.86 14.91
C VAL A 9 14.02 -15.18 15.01
N PRO A 10 13.03 -15.80 15.69
CA PRO A 10 11.74 -15.15 15.96
C PRO A 10 11.90 -14.04 17.00
N VAL A 11 11.07 -13.00 16.88
CA VAL A 11 10.91 -11.96 17.89
C VAL A 11 9.51 -12.09 18.47
N PHE A 12 9.40 -12.08 19.79
CA PHE A 12 8.13 -12.19 20.49
C PHE A 12 7.69 -10.83 20.99
N LEU A 13 6.42 -10.50 20.77
CA LEU A 13 5.77 -9.29 21.28
C LEU A 13 4.60 -9.70 22.17
N SER A 14 4.42 -8.97 23.28
CA SER A 14 3.25 -9.16 24.12
C SER A 14 2.00 -8.63 23.40
N ALA A 15 0.83 -9.24 23.67
CA ALA A 15 -0.43 -8.74 23.15
C ALA A 15 -0.68 -7.27 23.57
N THR A 16 -0.33 -6.93 24.81
CA THR A 16 -0.42 -5.57 25.35
C THR A 16 0.39 -4.57 24.51
N THR A 17 1.62 -4.89 24.14
CA THR A 17 2.46 -4.02 23.29
C THR A 17 1.83 -3.82 21.90
N VAL A 18 1.26 -4.88 21.32
CA VAL A 18 0.56 -4.79 20.02
C VAL A 18 -0.68 -3.90 20.12
N ASP A 19 -1.43 -4.01 21.21
CA ASP A 19 -2.61 -3.16 21.46
C ASP A 19 -2.23 -1.69 21.65
N GLU A 20 -1.12 -1.41 22.35
CA GLU A 20 -0.56 -0.05 22.49
C GLU A 20 -0.14 0.53 21.14
N MET A 21 0.58 -0.23 20.31
CA MET A 21 0.94 0.18 18.94
C MET A 21 -0.30 0.49 18.11
N ARG A 22 -1.34 -0.34 18.21
CA ARG A 22 -2.62 -0.13 17.52
C ARG A 22 -3.32 1.13 18.00
N ALA A 23 -3.35 1.38 19.31
CA ALA A 23 -3.96 2.59 19.87
C ALA A 23 -3.26 3.86 19.37
N ILE A 24 -1.93 3.84 19.25
CA ILE A 24 -1.15 4.95 18.67
C ILE A 24 -1.53 5.14 17.20
N ALA A 25 -1.56 4.08 16.39
CA ALA A 25 -1.92 4.17 14.98
C ALA A 25 -3.35 4.73 14.79
N VAL A 26 -4.32 4.28 15.60
CA VAL A 26 -5.70 4.80 15.60
C VAL A 26 -5.74 6.29 15.96
N ALA A 27 -4.96 6.72 16.95
CA ALA A 27 -4.90 8.13 17.35
C ALA A 27 -4.33 9.03 16.24
N VAL A 28 -3.29 8.56 15.55
CA VAL A 28 -2.71 9.24 14.38
C VAL A 28 -3.75 9.36 13.27
N GLU A 29 -4.35 8.24 12.85
CA GLU A 29 -5.38 8.20 11.80
C GLU A 29 -6.56 9.11 12.13
N THR A 30 -7.02 9.11 13.38
CA THR A 30 -8.11 9.97 13.85
C THR A 30 -7.73 11.45 13.78
N THR A 31 -6.50 11.78 14.16
CA THR A 31 -5.98 13.15 14.10
C THR A 31 -5.87 13.63 12.65
N ALA A 32 -5.44 12.76 11.74
CA ALA A 32 -5.36 13.05 10.31
C ALA A 32 -6.72 13.37 9.67
N GLN A 33 -7.83 12.96 10.31
CA GLN A 33 -9.18 13.30 9.86
C GLN A 33 -9.65 14.70 10.28
N LEU A 34 -8.98 15.38 11.22
CA LEU A 34 -9.39 16.70 11.69
C LEU A 34 -9.23 17.75 10.59
N ALA A 35 -10.28 18.54 10.35
CA ALA A 35 -10.28 19.57 9.30
C ALA A 35 -9.14 20.59 9.47
N ALA A 36 -8.85 20.99 10.71
CA ALA A 36 -7.76 21.91 11.02
C ALA A 36 -6.37 21.29 10.70
N TYR A 37 -6.20 20.00 10.97
CA TYR A 37 -4.96 19.28 10.64
C TYR A 37 -4.79 19.18 9.12
N LYS A 38 -5.82 18.74 8.39
CA LYS A 38 -5.79 18.67 6.92
C LYS A 38 -5.47 20.03 6.31
N ALA A 39 -6.11 21.11 6.77
CA ALA A 39 -5.85 22.45 6.27
C ALA A 39 -4.39 22.89 6.54
N ALA A 40 -3.85 22.58 7.72
CA ALA A 40 -2.47 22.89 8.07
C ALA A 40 -1.48 22.14 7.17
N VAL A 41 -1.66 20.83 6.99
CA VAL A 41 -0.79 20.01 6.13
C VAL A 41 -0.87 20.45 4.66
N LEU A 42 -2.09 20.60 4.12
CA LEU A 42 -2.29 20.97 2.72
C LEU A 42 -1.84 22.39 2.37
N SER A 43 -1.55 23.23 3.38
CA SER A 43 -1.00 24.57 3.16
C SER A 43 0.43 24.55 2.61
N TRP A 44 1.21 23.50 2.93
CA TRP A 44 2.60 23.34 2.48
C TRP A 44 2.81 22.08 1.62
N ALA A 45 1.86 21.14 1.60
CA ALA A 45 1.92 19.96 0.74
C ALA A 45 1.95 20.33 -0.77
N PRO A 46 2.53 19.46 -1.63
CA PRO A 46 2.49 19.61 -3.08
C PRO A 46 1.06 19.75 -3.61
N GLU A 47 0.86 20.56 -4.67
CA GLU A 47 -0.48 20.84 -5.22
C GLU A 47 -1.28 19.58 -5.56
N ILE A 48 -0.62 18.55 -6.10
CA ILE A 48 -1.24 17.26 -6.43
C ILE A 48 -1.91 16.60 -5.22
N ALA A 49 -1.37 16.77 -4.01
CA ALA A 49 -1.94 16.18 -2.80
C ALA A 49 -3.21 16.88 -2.32
N ARG A 50 -3.58 18.03 -2.90
CA ARG A 50 -4.84 18.73 -2.55
C ARG A 50 -6.08 18.02 -3.09
N ALA A 51 -5.93 17.26 -4.18
CA ALA A 51 -7.01 16.43 -4.71
C ALA A 51 -7.20 15.22 -3.80
N ASP A 52 -8.36 15.13 -3.16
CA ASP A 52 -8.82 13.97 -2.41
C ASP A 52 -9.89 13.24 -3.23
N HIS A 53 -9.56 12.05 -3.70
CA HIS A 53 -10.48 11.20 -4.48
C HIS A 53 -11.19 10.14 -3.63
N GLY A 54 -10.91 10.08 -2.32
CA GLY A 54 -11.56 9.16 -1.38
C GLY A 54 -10.75 7.97 -0.86
N PRO A 55 -9.80 7.35 -1.61
CA PRO A 55 -9.01 6.24 -1.09
C PRO A 55 -8.22 6.60 0.19
N LEU A 56 -8.08 5.67 1.13
CA LEU A 56 -7.43 5.89 2.43
C LEU A 56 -5.95 5.50 2.46
N GLY A 57 -5.50 4.63 1.57
CA GLY A 57 -4.16 4.04 1.56
C GLY A 57 -4.21 2.54 1.91
N ALA A 58 -3.97 1.71 0.90
CA ALA A 58 -3.84 0.27 1.05
C ALA A 58 -2.40 -0.10 1.36
N LEU A 59 -2.21 -1.05 2.28
CA LEU A 59 -0.89 -1.55 2.70
C LEU A 59 0.04 -0.45 3.24
N MET A 60 -0.50 0.40 4.12
CA MET A 60 0.28 1.32 4.93
C MET A 60 1.00 0.60 6.07
N GLY A 61 2.15 1.13 6.51
CA GLY A 61 2.95 0.62 7.62
C GLY A 61 3.19 1.69 8.68
N TYR A 62 3.23 1.26 9.94
CA TYR A 62 3.54 2.09 11.10
C TYR A 62 4.69 1.40 11.83
N ASP A 63 5.87 2.03 11.80
CA ASP A 63 7.07 1.44 12.34
C ASP A 63 7.32 1.98 13.75
N PHE A 64 7.64 1.08 14.67
CA PHE A 64 7.85 1.41 16.07
C PHE A 64 9.20 0.94 16.55
N HIS A 65 9.79 1.74 17.44
CA HIS A 65 10.86 1.31 18.32
C HIS A 65 10.29 0.93 19.69
N LEU A 66 10.69 -0.22 20.23
CA LEU A 66 10.25 -0.70 21.54
C LEU A 66 11.31 -0.35 22.58
N GLY A 67 10.99 0.57 23.50
CA GLY A 67 11.86 0.95 24.61
C GLY A 67 11.27 0.55 25.97
N GLU A 68 11.98 0.88 27.05
CA GLU A 68 11.55 0.61 28.43
C GLU A 68 10.18 1.23 28.76
N ASP A 69 9.87 2.38 28.15
CA ASP A 69 8.60 3.11 28.35
C ASP A 69 7.47 2.65 27.40
N GLY A 70 7.68 1.59 26.61
CA GLY A 70 6.72 1.09 25.62
C GLY A 70 7.03 1.48 24.17
N PRO A 71 6.09 1.21 23.23
CA PRO A 71 6.28 1.44 21.80
C PRO A 71 6.27 2.93 21.45
N ARG A 72 7.24 3.36 20.64
CA ARG A 72 7.32 4.71 20.09
C ARG A 72 7.29 4.66 18.57
N LEU A 73 6.32 5.34 17.97
CA LEU A 73 6.21 5.46 16.51
C LEU A 73 7.44 6.23 15.97
N ILE A 74 8.12 5.66 14.98
CA ILE A 74 9.31 6.26 14.36
C ILE A 74 9.05 6.71 12.91
N GLU A 75 8.15 6.04 12.21
CA GLU A 75 7.83 6.34 10.82
C GLU A 75 6.44 5.80 10.45
N ILE A 76 5.81 6.48 9.49
CA ILE A 76 4.63 6.00 8.80
C ILE A 76 5.03 5.82 7.33
N ASN A 77 4.88 4.60 6.83
CA ASN A 77 5.25 4.21 5.47
C ASN A 77 3.99 3.96 4.65
N THR A 78 3.58 4.93 3.83
CA THR A 78 2.31 4.86 3.08
C THR A 78 2.27 3.78 2.02
N ASN A 79 3.42 3.37 1.46
CA ASN A 79 3.55 2.26 0.52
C ASN A 79 4.43 1.13 1.11
N ALA A 80 4.19 0.74 2.36
CA ALA A 80 5.01 -0.24 3.05
C ALA A 80 5.15 -1.56 2.26
N GLY A 81 6.36 -2.12 2.28
CA GLY A 81 6.66 -3.44 1.73
C GLY A 81 6.80 -4.49 2.83
N GLY A 82 6.83 -5.76 2.44
CA GLY A 82 7.09 -6.92 3.28
C GLY A 82 5.86 -7.71 3.69
N ALA A 83 4.65 -7.17 3.54
CA ALA A 83 3.41 -7.79 4.02
C ALA A 83 3.15 -9.15 3.34
N PHE A 84 3.26 -9.23 2.01
CA PHE A 84 3.06 -10.50 1.30
C PHE A 84 4.16 -11.52 1.60
N LEU A 85 5.40 -11.04 1.79
CA LEU A 85 6.54 -11.88 2.13
C LEU A 85 6.38 -12.49 3.53
N ASN A 86 5.93 -11.69 4.49
CA ASN A 86 5.65 -12.14 5.86
C ASN A 86 4.47 -13.12 5.89
N ALA A 87 3.40 -12.87 5.13
CA ALA A 87 2.29 -13.81 5.01
C ALA A 87 2.74 -15.16 4.41
N PHE A 88 3.57 -15.11 3.36
CA PHE A 88 4.17 -16.30 2.77
C PHE A 88 5.06 -17.07 3.76
N LEU A 89 5.93 -16.37 4.50
CA LEU A 89 6.77 -16.96 5.54
C LEU A 89 5.93 -17.60 6.65
N ALA A 90 4.92 -16.91 7.15
CA ALA A 90 4.04 -17.41 8.21
C ALA A 90 3.30 -18.69 7.77
N ARG A 91 2.94 -18.81 6.48
CA ARG A 91 2.38 -20.06 5.93
C ARG A 91 3.42 -21.18 5.91
N ALA A 92 4.64 -20.90 5.48
CA ALA A 92 5.73 -21.88 5.44
C ALA A 92 6.12 -22.38 6.84
N GLN A 93 6.17 -21.48 7.82
CA GLN A 93 6.47 -21.82 9.22
C GLN A 93 5.39 -22.71 9.84
N ARG A 94 4.11 -22.38 9.62
CA ARG A 94 2.97 -23.22 10.08
C ARG A 94 2.99 -24.63 9.49
N ALA A 95 3.43 -24.77 8.24
CA ALA A 95 3.53 -26.08 7.60
C ALA A 95 4.71 -26.92 8.11
N CYS A 96 5.72 -26.29 8.71
CA CYS A 96 6.98 -26.94 9.10
C CYS A 96 7.07 -27.25 10.60
N CYS A 97 6.54 -26.37 11.46
CA CYS A 97 6.79 -26.41 12.91
C CYS A 97 5.47 -26.40 13.70
N ALA A 98 5.29 -27.37 14.61
CA ALA A 98 4.11 -27.45 15.47
C ALA A 98 4.05 -26.31 16.49
N GLU A 99 5.21 -25.75 16.86
CA GLU A 99 5.35 -24.61 17.77
C GLU A 99 4.78 -23.31 17.17
N MET A 100 4.55 -23.29 15.86
CA MET A 100 3.95 -22.18 15.12
C MET A 100 2.45 -22.39 14.86
N ASP A 101 1.82 -23.38 15.50
CA ASP A 101 0.37 -23.67 15.39
C ASP A 101 -0.45 -22.62 16.17
N ILE A 102 -0.38 -21.39 15.66
CA ILE A 102 -1.15 -20.24 16.14
C ILE A 102 -2.56 -20.33 15.54
N PRO A 103 -3.63 -20.14 16.34
CA PRO A 103 -5.00 -20.18 15.85
C PRO A 103 -5.20 -19.33 14.60
N ALA A 104 -5.83 -19.90 13.58
CA ALA A 104 -6.13 -19.19 12.36
C ALA A 104 -7.09 -18.02 12.63
N THR A 105 -6.84 -16.88 11.99
CA THR A 105 -7.80 -15.78 11.91
C THR A 105 -8.99 -16.18 11.05
N SER A 106 -10.15 -15.55 11.26
CA SER A 106 -11.37 -15.82 10.47
C SER A 106 -11.23 -15.44 8.99
N GLN A 107 -10.29 -14.56 8.66
CA GLN A 107 -9.97 -14.12 7.30
C GLN A 107 -8.50 -14.38 6.99
N SER A 108 -8.20 -14.82 5.76
CA SER A 108 -6.81 -14.92 5.29
C SER A 108 -6.20 -13.54 5.02
N PHE A 109 -4.87 -13.43 5.08
CA PHE A 109 -4.19 -12.18 4.74
C PHE A 109 -4.54 -11.73 3.31
N GLU A 110 -4.55 -12.66 2.38
CA GLU A 110 -4.83 -12.41 0.97
C GLU A 110 -6.26 -11.90 0.74
N ASP A 111 -7.25 -12.40 1.48
CA ASP A 111 -8.62 -11.90 1.41
C ASP A 111 -8.75 -10.51 2.03
N ALA A 112 -8.03 -10.23 3.13
CA ALA A 112 -8.00 -8.91 3.74
C ALA A 112 -7.44 -7.86 2.77
N VAL A 113 -6.31 -8.15 2.12
CA VAL A 113 -5.69 -7.24 1.14
C VAL A 113 -6.60 -6.98 -0.06
N ILE A 114 -7.32 -7.99 -0.52
CA ILE A 114 -8.24 -7.81 -1.66
C ILE A 114 -9.47 -7.00 -1.24
N GLY A 115 -9.95 -7.19 -0.01
CA GLY A 115 -10.95 -6.32 0.61
C GLY A 115 -10.48 -4.87 0.62
N MET A 116 -9.22 -4.59 0.99
CA MET A 116 -8.66 -3.24 0.95
C MET A 116 -8.74 -2.63 -0.46
N PHE A 117 -8.27 -3.32 -1.50
CA PHE A 117 -8.35 -2.77 -2.88
C PHE A 117 -9.79 -2.54 -3.35
N GLN A 118 -10.72 -3.41 -2.94
CA GLN A 118 -12.15 -3.23 -3.24
C GLN A 118 -12.73 -2.01 -2.52
N GLU A 119 -12.36 -1.79 -1.26
CA GLU A 119 -12.78 -0.62 -0.50
C GLU A 119 -12.25 0.67 -1.12
N GLU A 120 -10.99 0.71 -1.56
CA GLU A 120 -10.42 1.87 -2.26
C GLU A 120 -11.16 2.18 -3.55
N TRP A 121 -11.49 1.15 -4.31
CA TRP A 121 -12.33 1.28 -5.49
C TRP A 121 -13.71 1.86 -5.15
N LEU A 122 -14.38 1.29 -4.15
CA LEU A 122 -15.71 1.74 -3.73
C LEU A 122 -15.70 3.18 -3.20
N ARG A 123 -14.65 3.60 -2.49
CA ARG A 123 -14.51 4.97 -2.00
C ARG A 123 -14.48 5.99 -3.13
N GLN A 124 -13.80 5.68 -4.23
CA GLN A 124 -13.67 6.60 -5.37
C GLN A 124 -14.77 6.44 -6.42
N ARG A 125 -15.34 5.24 -6.59
CA ARG A 125 -16.29 4.91 -7.67
C ARG A 125 -17.72 4.67 -7.18
N GLY A 126 -17.93 4.48 -5.88
CA GLY A 126 -19.22 4.20 -5.24
C GLY A 126 -19.78 2.80 -5.49
N THR A 127 -19.46 2.16 -6.63
CA THR A 127 -19.99 0.84 -7.03
C THR A 127 -19.01 0.06 -7.89
N GLY A 128 -19.27 -1.24 -8.09
CA GLY A 128 -18.49 -2.11 -8.96
C GLY A 128 -17.20 -2.61 -8.31
N ALA A 129 -16.28 -3.09 -9.14
CA ALA A 129 -14.96 -3.58 -8.73
C ALA A 129 -13.92 -3.29 -9.84
N PRO A 130 -12.64 -3.13 -9.49
CA PRO A 130 -11.59 -2.97 -10.49
C PRO A 130 -11.43 -4.27 -11.28
N LYS A 131 -11.34 -4.17 -12.61
CA LYS A 131 -11.06 -5.33 -13.46
C LYS A 131 -9.57 -5.53 -13.62
N CYS A 132 -8.81 -4.45 -13.76
CA CYS A 132 -7.35 -4.49 -13.85
C CYS A 132 -6.65 -3.60 -12.82
N ILE A 133 -5.76 -4.22 -12.03
CA ILE A 133 -4.87 -3.54 -11.08
C ILE A 133 -3.43 -3.55 -11.61
N ALA A 134 -2.80 -2.39 -11.68
CA ALA A 134 -1.36 -2.28 -11.96
C ALA A 134 -0.58 -2.08 -10.67
N ILE A 135 0.45 -2.89 -10.45
CA ILE A 135 1.48 -2.69 -9.43
C ILE A 135 2.58 -1.87 -10.10
N VAL A 136 2.71 -0.60 -9.73
CA VAL A 136 3.53 0.38 -10.46
C VAL A 136 4.72 0.83 -9.62
N ASP A 137 5.93 0.65 -10.14
CA ASP A 137 7.18 1.14 -9.55
C ASP A 137 8.12 1.69 -10.64
N ASP A 138 9.22 2.33 -10.25
CA ASP A 138 10.36 2.63 -11.14
C ASP A 138 11.24 1.38 -11.25
N GLY A 139 11.49 0.89 -12.47
CA GLY A 139 12.37 -0.27 -12.70
C GLY A 139 11.99 -1.50 -11.88
N PRO A 140 10.73 -2.00 -11.91
CA PRO A 140 10.23 -2.97 -10.94
C PRO A 140 11.06 -4.26 -10.86
N LEU A 141 11.64 -4.71 -11.98
CA LEU A 141 12.50 -5.91 -12.01
C LEU A 141 13.79 -5.77 -11.20
N GLU A 142 14.26 -4.54 -11.03
CA GLU A 142 15.50 -4.21 -10.31
C GLU A 142 15.25 -4.05 -8.80
N GLN A 143 13.99 -3.83 -8.41
CA GLN A 143 13.62 -3.59 -7.03
C GLN A 143 13.96 -4.77 -6.12
N TYR A 144 14.49 -4.46 -4.94
CA TYR A 144 14.81 -5.47 -3.94
C TYR A 144 13.57 -6.33 -3.62
N LEU A 145 12.42 -5.69 -3.46
CA LEU A 145 11.14 -6.32 -3.15
C LEU A 145 10.33 -6.81 -4.37
N TYR A 146 10.92 -6.91 -5.57
CA TYR A 146 10.21 -7.48 -6.73
C TYR A 146 9.46 -8.82 -6.45
N PRO A 147 9.99 -9.76 -5.65
CA PRO A 147 9.24 -10.98 -5.30
C PRO A 147 7.88 -10.72 -4.66
N GLU A 148 7.73 -9.64 -3.90
CA GLU A 148 6.44 -9.22 -3.33
C GLU A 148 5.45 -8.78 -4.40
N PHE A 149 5.89 -8.10 -5.45
CA PHE A 149 5.02 -7.70 -6.56
C PHE A 149 4.49 -8.94 -7.29
N VAL A 150 5.32 -9.97 -7.43
CA VAL A 150 4.92 -11.25 -8.01
C VAL A 150 3.86 -11.94 -7.14
N LEU A 151 4.05 -11.96 -5.81
CA LEU A 151 3.07 -12.51 -4.87
C LEU A 151 1.74 -11.75 -4.93
N ALA A 152 1.78 -10.41 -4.88
CA ALA A 152 0.59 -9.57 -4.98
C ALA A 152 -0.18 -9.83 -6.28
N ARG A 153 0.52 -9.89 -7.42
CA ARG A 153 -0.07 -10.22 -8.73
C ARG A 153 -0.76 -11.60 -8.71
N GLN A 154 -0.13 -12.61 -8.12
CA GLN A 154 -0.71 -13.95 -8.00
C GLN A 154 -1.96 -13.96 -7.12
N VAL A 155 -1.94 -13.22 -6.00
CA VAL A 155 -3.08 -13.08 -5.09
C VAL A 155 -4.29 -12.44 -5.78
N MET A 156 -4.07 -11.41 -6.58
CA MET A 156 -5.10 -10.75 -7.40
C MET A 156 -5.64 -11.69 -8.49
N ALA A 157 -4.74 -12.34 -9.25
CA ALA A 157 -5.12 -13.25 -10.33
C ALA A 157 -5.93 -14.46 -9.82
N ALA A 158 -5.57 -15.01 -8.64
CA ALA A 158 -6.32 -16.08 -8.00
C ALA A 158 -7.76 -15.71 -7.61
N ARG A 159 -8.07 -14.40 -7.56
CA ARG A 159 -9.40 -13.85 -7.27
C ARG A 159 -10.06 -13.22 -8.50
N GLY A 160 -9.58 -13.57 -9.69
CA GLY A 160 -10.17 -13.14 -10.96
C GLY A 160 -9.96 -11.67 -11.30
N ILE A 161 -9.01 -10.99 -10.66
CA ILE A 161 -8.61 -9.62 -10.97
C ILE A 161 -7.39 -9.68 -11.88
N ASP A 162 -7.45 -9.05 -13.05
CA ASP A 162 -6.29 -8.90 -13.93
C ASP A 162 -5.23 -8.06 -13.22
N ALA A 163 -4.01 -8.58 -13.08
CA ALA A 163 -2.94 -7.86 -12.42
C ALA A 163 -1.68 -7.80 -13.27
N VAL A 164 -1.11 -6.60 -13.39
CA VAL A 164 0.15 -6.34 -14.12
C VAL A 164 1.17 -5.68 -13.20
N ILE A 165 2.44 -5.99 -13.41
CA ILE A 165 3.55 -5.24 -12.79
C ILE A 165 4.10 -4.36 -13.90
N ALA A 166 4.15 -3.06 -13.67
CA ALA A 166 4.50 -2.08 -14.69
C ALA A 166 5.56 -1.10 -14.19
N ASP A 167 6.44 -0.71 -15.09
CA ASP A 167 7.29 0.46 -14.91
C ASP A 167 6.43 1.71 -15.10
N ALA A 168 6.59 2.70 -14.23
CA ALA A 168 5.81 3.94 -14.30
C ALA A 168 6.00 4.69 -15.63
N GLY A 169 7.20 4.65 -16.21
CA GLY A 169 7.52 5.25 -17.51
C GLY A 169 6.88 4.54 -18.72
N HIS A 170 6.30 3.35 -18.52
CA HIS A 170 5.55 2.65 -19.56
C HIS A 170 4.05 2.95 -19.53
N LEU A 171 3.58 3.71 -18.53
CA LEU A 171 2.19 4.15 -18.46
C LEU A 171 1.88 5.18 -19.55
N ARG A 172 0.67 5.10 -20.09
CA ARG A 172 0.11 6.08 -21.02
C ARG A 172 -1.24 6.53 -20.53
N TYR A 173 -1.48 7.82 -20.62
CA TYR A 173 -2.75 8.44 -20.28
C TYR A 173 -3.30 9.15 -21.50
N ASP A 174 -4.30 8.55 -22.14
CA ASP A 174 -4.92 9.03 -23.36
C ASP A 174 -6.44 8.83 -23.23
N ASP A 175 -7.24 9.76 -23.78
CA ASP A 175 -8.71 9.69 -23.80
C ASP A 175 -9.36 9.39 -22.43
N GLY A 176 -8.81 9.96 -21.35
CA GLY A 176 -9.34 9.81 -20.00
C GLY A 176 -9.08 8.44 -19.37
N HIS A 177 -8.19 7.62 -19.93
CA HIS A 177 -7.88 6.28 -19.43
C HIS A 177 -6.37 6.05 -19.28
N LEU A 178 -5.98 5.51 -18.13
CA LEU A 178 -4.62 5.03 -17.91
C LEU A 178 -4.46 3.64 -18.52
N SER A 179 -3.35 3.38 -19.19
CA SER A 179 -3.05 2.07 -19.78
C SER A 179 -1.56 1.72 -19.73
N VAL A 180 -1.27 0.42 -19.87
CA VAL A 180 0.08 -0.10 -20.10
C VAL A 180 0.01 -1.23 -21.12
N GLY A 181 0.83 -1.19 -22.15
CA GLY A 181 0.81 -2.19 -23.23
C GLY A 181 -0.56 -2.36 -23.89
N GLY A 182 -1.36 -1.28 -23.99
CA GLY A 182 -2.73 -1.30 -24.52
C GLY A 182 -3.80 -1.85 -23.57
N LYS A 183 -3.42 -2.32 -22.37
CA LYS A 183 -4.37 -2.74 -21.33
C LYS A 183 -4.77 -1.55 -20.47
N LYS A 184 -6.07 -1.26 -20.40
CA LYS A 184 -6.63 -0.25 -19.49
C LYS A 184 -6.44 -0.66 -18.03
N ILE A 185 -6.03 0.30 -17.21
CA ILE A 185 -5.80 0.14 -15.77
C ILE A 185 -6.91 0.87 -15.01
N ASP A 186 -7.56 0.17 -14.09
CA ASP A 186 -8.65 0.71 -13.28
C ASP A 186 -8.13 1.23 -11.94
N LEU A 187 -7.16 0.53 -11.36
CA LEU A 187 -6.53 0.87 -10.09
C LEU A 187 -5.01 0.67 -10.15
N VAL A 188 -4.25 1.59 -9.56
CA VAL A 188 -2.81 1.53 -9.39
C VAL A 188 -2.50 1.25 -7.92
N TYR A 189 -1.91 0.07 -7.66
CA TYR A 189 -1.20 -0.19 -6.42
C TYR A 189 0.18 0.45 -6.54
N ASN A 190 0.31 1.63 -5.93
CA ASN A 190 1.44 2.52 -6.10
C ASN A 190 2.64 2.07 -5.25
N ARG A 191 3.77 1.81 -5.91
CA ARG A 191 5.04 1.42 -5.29
C ARG A 191 6.16 2.43 -5.54
N VAL A 192 5.97 3.43 -6.41
CA VAL A 192 6.98 4.49 -6.61
C VAL A 192 7.19 5.29 -5.32
N THR A 193 8.39 5.82 -5.12
CA THR A 193 8.74 6.63 -3.94
C THR A 193 8.60 8.13 -4.18
N ASP A 194 8.43 8.57 -5.43
CA ASP A 194 8.04 9.94 -5.75
C ASP A 194 6.52 10.10 -5.64
N PHE A 195 6.04 10.26 -4.40
CA PHE A 195 4.62 10.36 -4.09
C PHE A 195 3.93 11.57 -4.69
N ALA A 196 4.66 12.60 -5.12
CA ALA A 196 4.09 13.76 -5.81
C ALA A 196 4.07 13.59 -7.34
N PHE A 197 4.57 12.45 -7.85
CA PHE A 197 4.66 12.14 -9.28
C PHE A 197 5.33 13.25 -10.09
N LYS A 198 6.39 13.88 -9.53
CA LYS A 198 7.11 15.00 -10.13
C LYS A 198 8.07 14.57 -11.23
N GLN A 199 8.60 13.35 -11.16
CA GLN A 199 9.54 12.86 -12.16
C GLN A 199 8.86 12.73 -13.53
N PRO A 200 9.57 13.03 -14.65
CA PRO A 200 8.97 13.01 -15.98
C PRO A 200 8.33 11.67 -16.34
N GLN A 201 8.93 10.54 -15.92
CA GLN A 201 8.36 9.22 -16.18
C GLN A 201 7.02 8.97 -15.47
N HIS A 202 6.66 9.77 -14.45
CA HIS A 202 5.39 9.68 -13.74
C HIS A 202 4.28 10.51 -14.35
N LYS A 203 4.53 11.23 -15.45
CA LYS A 203 3.58 12.17 -16.04
C LYS A 203 2.20 11.55 -16.31
N ALA A 204 2.14 10.37 -16.92
CA ALA A 204 0.87 9.71 -17.21
C ALA A 204 0.09 9.36 -15.92
N LEU A 205 0.78 8.88 -14.88
CA LEU A 205 0.17 8.60 -13.58
C LEU A 205 -0.29 9.88 -12.89
N GLN A 206 0.51 10.93 -12.95
CA GLN A 206 0.20 12.26 -12.41
C GLN A 206 -1.10 12.82 -13.02
N GLU A 207 -1.20 12.82 -14.34
CA GLU A 207 -2.37 13.34 -15.06
C GLU A 207 -3.61 12.48 -14.79
N ALA A 208 -3.48 11.15 -14.86
CA ALA A 208 -4.59 10.25 -14.55
C ALA A 208 -5.09 10.37 -13.11
N TYR A 209 -4.19 10.59 -12.15
CA TYR A 209 -4.56 10.85 -10.77
C TYR A 209 -5.29 12.18 -10.65
N ARG A 210 -4.73 13.27 -11.18
CA ARG A 210 -5.31 14.62 -11.13
C ARG A 210 -6.74 14.66 -11.69
N ASP A 211 -6.97 13.92 -12.77
CA ASP A 211 -8.27 13.85 -13.44
C ASP A 211 -9.24 12.86 -12.76
N GLY A 212 -8.81 12.17 -11.69
CA GLY A 212 -9.56 11.13 -11.01
C GLY A 212 -9.87 9.92 -11.91
N ALA A 213 -9.14 9.76 -13.02
CA ALA A 213 -9.39 8.77 -14.06
C ALA A 213 -9.01 7.34 -13.67
N VAL A 214 -8.11 7.20 -12.68
CA VAL A 214 -7.67 5.92 -12.12
C VAL A 214 -7.76 5.98 -10.60
N VAL A 215 -8.03 4.85 -9.95
CA VAL A 215 -7.90 4.75 -8.49
C VAL A 215 -6.44 4.57 -8.15
N VAL A 216 -5.87 5.40 -7.28
CA VAL A 216 -4.48 5.26 -6.85
C VAL A 216 -4.46 4.97 -5.36
N THR A 217 -3.69 3.96 -4.96
CA THR A 217 -3.54 3.62 -3.54
C THR A 217 -2.14 3.04 -3.25
N PRO A 218 -1.42 3.54 -2.22
CA PRO A 218 -1.66 4.84 -1.60
C PRO A 218 -1.49 5.97 -2.63
N ASN A 219 -2.14 7.11 -2.39
CA ASN A 219 -2.09 8.26 -3.28
C ASN A 219 -1.33 9.46 -2.66
N PRO A 220 -1.02 10.50 -3.47
CA PRO A 220 -0.34 11.71 -2.97
C PRO A 220 -1.03 12.37 -1.77
N HIS A 221 -2.36 12.34 -1.69
CA HIS A 221 -3.12 12.89 -0.57
C HIS A 221 -2.88 12.09 0.72
N ASN A 222 -2.94 10.75 0.66
CA ASN A 222 -2.64 9.89 1.80
C ASN A 222 -1.21 10.13 2.30
N HIS A 223 -0.26 10.23 1.36
CA HIS A 223 1.14 10.49 1.71
C HIS A 223 1.32 11.82 2.43
N ALA A 224 0.76 12.91 1.89
CA ALA A 224 0.85 14.22 2.50
C ALA A 224 0.28 14.24 3.93
N LEU A 225 -0.88 13.60 4.16
CA LEU A 225 -1.53 13.64 5.46
C LEU A 225 -0.88 12.75 6.53
N LEU A 226 -0.13 11.73 6.15
CA LEU A 226 0.30 10.70 7.10
C LEU A 226 1.81 10.48 7.14
N ALA A 227 2.55 10.76 6.07
CA ALA A 227 3.95 10.32 5.95
C ALA A 227 4.93 11.39 5.42
N ASP A 228 4.44 12.54 4.95
CA ASP A 228 5.30 13.64 4.51
C ASP A 228 5.95 14.31 5.72
N LYS A 229 7.29 14.25 5.79
CA LYS A 229 8.11 14.64 6.95
C LYS A 229 8.59 16.09 6.84
#